data_AF-S5Y661-F1
#
_entry.id   AF-S5Y661-F1
#
_cell.length_a   1.000
_cell.length_b   1.000
_cell.length_c   1.000
_cell.angle_alpha   90.00
_cell.angle_beta   90.00
_cell.angle_gamma   90.00
#
_symmetry.space_group_name_H-M   'P 1'
#
loop_
_entity.id
_entity.type
_entity.pdbx_description
1 polymer ?
#
loop_
_entity_poly.entity_id
_entity_poly.type
_entity_poly.pdbx_seq_one_letter_code
_entity_poly.pdbx_strand_id
1 'polypeptide(L)'
;MSYATQDERYFVSLVNTARAEKGLKPLTIEKHLNDSADSHSRWMLDANVFSHTGERGSSSNDRMKAAGFDLAGNWMTAENIAYVTIRGEDDLRDEVRQLHQNLMNSPGHYANIMSDAAFIGIGLQVGSFRSGGRDYKVLMVTQNFGNTQGELSLDTGNFERVAAPKVDFSMIGRAEWLTSFDGKLFLDAGPQDRTARNDDYRLTGKNDVVSGGAGDDWIAGNGGHDKLDGGAGNDHLFGGAGNDKLIGGAGHDRLVGGGGHDQIFGGAGDDIIFGGLGNDRLFGGAGQDKISGGAGADRIDGGPGDDWLAGDAGNDTLIGGPGNDTLVGGRGNDLMNGGAGADVFLFERGFGRDTIVGFEHGIDRLFLTADLVGKNGPDYILSHTRETATGVVIDFGAQGSITIQGKGLTAAVIADDIFVV
;
A
#
# COMPACT_ATOMS: atom_id res chain seq x y z
N MET A 1 -26.26 19.79 15.29
CA MET A 1 -26.17 18.32 15.39
C MET A 1 -25.87 17.81 13.99
N SER A 2 -24.78 17.07 13.80
CA SER A 2 -24.43 16.54 12.47
C SER A 2 -25.48 15.48 12.09
N TYR A 3 -26.15 15.66 10.95
CA TYR A 3 -27.18 14.74 10.44
C TYR A 3 -26.60 13.58 9.62
N ALA A 4 -25.28 13.58 9.39
CA ALA A 4 -24.54 12.45 8.85
C ALA A 4 -23.77 11.74 9.98
N THR A 5 -23.58 10.43 9.87
CA THR A 5 -22.77 9.65 10.81
C THR A 5 -21.27 9.95 10.65
N GLN A 6 -20.43 9.41 11.55
CA GLN A 6 -18.98 9.55 11.44
C GLN A 6 -18.45 8.89 10.16
N ASP A 7 -18.97 7.72 9.82
CA ASP A 7 -18.56 6.96 8.64
C ASP A 7 -19.06 7.60 7.35
N GLU A 8 -20.25 8.21 7.34
CA GLU A 8 -20.74 8.99 6.20
C GLU A 8 -19.89 10.23 5.96
N ARG A 9 -19.50 10.95 7.02
CA ARG A 9 -18.56 12.08 6.89
C ARG A 9 -17.20 11.62 6.40
N TYR A 10 -16.74 10.46 6.87
CA TYR A 10 -15.50 9.86 6.38
C TYR A 10 -15.61 9.50 4.89
N PHE A 11 -16.68 8.85 4.47
CA PHE A 11 -16.95 8.55 3.06
C PHE A 11 -16.96 9.83 2.20
N VAL A 12 -17.68 10.87 2.61
CA VAL A 12 -17.74 12.15 1.88
C VAL A 12 -16.36 12.82 1.83
N SER A 13 -15.53 12.66 2.87
CA SER A 13 -14.16 13.16 2.85
C SER A 13 -13.34 12.48 1.73
N LEU A 14 -13.47 11.16 1.54
CA LEU A 14 -12.83 10.44 0.44
C LEU A 14 -13.32 10.94 -0.93
N VAL A 15 -14.64 11.12 -1.09
CA VAL A 15 -15.25 11.69 -2.30
C VAL A 15 -14.73 13.09 -2.60
N ASN A 16 -14.63 13.95 -1.59
CA ASN A 16 -14.20 15.33 -1.76
C ASN A 16 -12.70 15.43 -2.01
N THR A 17 -11.88 14.54 -1.45
CA THR A 17 -10.48 14.39 -1.83
C THR A 17 -10.39 14.04 -3.32
N ALA A 18 -11.09 13.00 -3.78
CA ALA A 18 -11.09 12.58 -5.18
C ALA A 18 -11.58 13.69 -6.15
N ARG A 19 -12.59 14.47 -5.74
CA ARG A 19 -13.09 15.62 -6.50
C ARG A 19 -12.11 16.78 -6.53
N ALA A 20 -11.47 17.09 -5.41
CA ALA A 20 -10.48 18.16 -5.31
C ALA A 20 -9.30 17.89 -6.27
N GLU A 21 -8.85 16.64 -6.37
CA GLU A 21 -7.81 16.24 -7.33
C GLU A 21 -8.23 16.46 -8.80
N LYS A 22 -9.53 16.43 -9.13
CA LYS A 22 -10.06 16.72 -10.47
C LYS A 22 -10.37 18.22 -10.65
N GLY A 23 -9.98 19.08 -9.71
CA GLY A 23 -10.29 20.50 -9.72
C GLY A 23 -11.78 20.81 -9.54
N LEU A 24 -12.57 19.83 -9.09
CA LEU A 24 -14.00 19.98 -8.85
C LEU A 24 -14.24 20.55 -7.45
N LYS A 25 -15.32 21.34 -7.32
CA LYS A 25 -15.74 21.85 -6.01
C LYS A 25 -16.13 20.68 -5.09
N PRO A 26 -15.80 20.74 -3.79
CA PRO A 26 -16.24 19.72 -2.85
C PRO A 26 -17.77 19.68 -2.79
N LEU A 27 -18.33 18.48 -2.68
CA LEU A 27 -19.73 18.25 -2.39
C LEU A 27 -19.99 18.58 -0.93
N THR A 28 -21.01 19.39 -0.70
CA THR A 28 -21.52 19.65 0.65
C THR A 28 -22.54 18.57 0.97
N ILE A 29 -22.46 17.97 2.16
CA ILE A 29 -23.52 17.06 2.61
C ILE A 29 -24.80 17.87 2.73
N GLU A 30 -25.89 17.42 2.11
CA GLU A 30 -27.20 18.05 2.20
C GLU A 30 -28.17 17.07 2.87
N LYS A 31 -28.93 17.59 3.84
CA LYS A 31 -29.72 16.79 4.77
C LYS A 31 -30.82 16.00 4.07
N HIS A 32 -31.58 16.62 3.18
CA HIS A 32 -32.72 15.97 2.51
C HIS A 32 -32.26 14.90 1.51
N LEU A 33 -31.15 15.14 0.79
CA LEU A 33 -30.50 14.11 -0.01
C LEU A 33 -30.00 12.95 0.87
N ASN A 34 -29.45 13.25 2.05
CA ASN A 34 -28.97 12.25 3.01
C ASN A 34 -30.13 11.40 3.55
N ASP A 35 -31.22 12.03 3.99
CA ASP A 35 -32.44 11.35 4.47
C ASP A 35 -33.04 10.42 3.39
N SER A 36 -33.04 10.87 2.13
CA SER A 36 -33.49 10.08 0.98
C SER A 36 -32.57 8.86 0.74
N ALA A 37 -31.25 9.06 0.73
CA ALA A 37 -30.27 8.00 0.49
C ALA A 37 -30.29 6.95 1.62
N ASP A 38 -30.37 7.42 2.86
CA ASP A 38 -30.45 6.61 4.06
C ASP A 38 -31.71 5.73 4.10
N SER A 39 -32.87 6.31 3.76
CA SER A 39 -34.13 5.56 3.64
C SER A 39 -34.06 4.51 2.54
N HIS A 40 -33.43 4.81 1.39
CA HIS A 40 -33.31 3.88 0.27
C HIS A 40 -32.36 2.70 0.59
N SER A 41 -31.22 2.96 1.23
CA SER A 41 -30.30 1.91 1.69
C SER A 41 -30.97 0.97 2.69
N ARG A 42 -31.74 1.49 3.66
CA ARG A 42 -32.50 0.63 4.60
C ARG A 42 -33.55 -0.20 3.88
N TRP A 43 -34.31 0.43 2.99
CA TRP A 43 -35.33 -0.27 2.22
C TRP A 43 -34.75 -1.41 1.38
N MET A 44 -33.61 -1.20 0.71
CA MET A 44 -32.95 -2.25 -0.07
C MET A 44 -32.54 -3.47 0.78
N LEU A 45 -32.09 -3.24 2.02
CA LEU A 45 -31.81 -4.31 2.98
C LEU A 45 -33.10 -5.01 3.44
N ASP A 46 -34.11 -4.25 3.86
CA ASP A 46 -35.38 -4.79 4.39
C ASP A 46 -36.16 -5.59 3.33
N ALA A 47 -36.19 -5.08 2.10
CA ALA A 47 -36.86 -5.71 0.97
C ALA A 47 -35.99 -6.77 0.26
N ASN A 48 -34.72 -6.92 0.68
CA ASN A 48 -33.74 -7.81 0.08
C ASN A 48 -33.64 -7.65 -1.45
N VAL A 49 -33.46 -6.41 -1.89
CA VAL A 49 -33.38 -6.02 -3.30
C VAL A 49 -32.23 -5.04 -3.51
N PHE A 50 -31.58 -5.10 -4.67
CA PHE A 50 -30.55 -4.14 -5.06
C PHE A 50 -30.98 -3.45 -6.35
N SER A 51 -31.54 -2.24 -6.23
CA SER A 51 -32.15 -1.53 -7.35
C SER A 51 -32.20 -0.02 -7.12
N HIS A 52 -32.07 0.74 -8.21
CA HIS A 52 -32.35 2.18 -8.24
C HIS A 52 -33.85 2.49 -8.07
N THR A 53 -34.72 1.54 -8.39
CA THR A 53 -36.17 1.67 -8.20
C THR A 53 -36.53 1.34 -6.77
N GLY A 54 -37.14 2.29 -6.07
CA GLY A 54 -37.47 2.21 -4.65
C GLY A 54 -38.85 1.62 -4.38
N GLU A 55 -39.28 1.70 -3.13
CA GLU A 55 -40.59 1.23 -2.69
C GLU A 55 -41.70 1.78 -3.61
N ARG A 56 -42.64 0.90 -3.99
CA ARG A 56 -43.79 1.21 -4.87
C ARG A 56 -43.41 1.76 -6.25
N GLY A 57 -42.19 1.50 -6.72
CA GLY A 57 -41.73 1.94 -8.03
C GLY A 57 -41.19 3.37 -8.07
N SER A 58 -40.93 3.98 -6.90
CA SER A 58 -40.40 5.34 -6.82
C SER A 58 -39.04 5.48 -7.52
N SER A 59 -38.86 6.54 -8.30
CA SER A 59 -37.54 6.94 -8.80
C SER A 59 -36.72 7.61 -7.70
N SER A 60 -35.40 7.75 -7.91
CA SER A 60 -34.53 8.54 -7.02
C SER A 60 -35.07 9.97 -6.83
N ASN A 61 -35.63 10.57 -7.88
CA ASN A 61 -36.20 11.91 -7.85
C ASN A 61 -37.46 12.00 -6.99
N ASP A 62 -38.32 10.98 -7.03
CA ASP A 62 -39.51 10.92 -6.19
C ASP A 62 -39.11 10.82 -4.71
N ARG A 63 -38.07 10.03 -4.41
CA ARG A 63 -37.53 9.89 -3.05
C ARG A 63 -36.90 11.19 -2.53
N MET A 64 -36.09 11.87 -3.35
CA MET A 64 -35.51 13.16 -3.00
C MET A 64 -36.59 14.23 -2.72
N LYS A 65 -37.63 14.31 -3.57
CA LYS A 65 -38.78 15.21 -3.35
C LYS A 65 -39.55 14.88 -2.07
N ALA A 66 -39.79 13.59 -1.83
CA ALA A 66 -40.49 13.14 -0.62
C ALA A 66 -39.69 13.45 0.65
N ALA A 67 -38.36 13.45 0.59
CA ALA A 67 -37.48 13.88 1.67
C ALA A 67 -37.46 15.41 1.88
N GLY A 68 -38.13 16.17 1.00
CA GLY A 68 -38.20 17.64 1.08
C GLY A 68 -37.07 18.37 0.34
N PHE A 69 -36.28 17.66 -0.48
CA PHE A 69 -35.35 18.31 -1.40
C PHE A 69 -36.15 18.92 -2.54
N ASP A 70 -36.17 20.25 -2.64
CA ASP A 70 -36.77 20.94 -3.78
C ASP A 70 -36.08 20.46 -5.07
N LEU A 71 -36.81 20.33 -6.17
CA LEU A 71 -36.28 19.98 -7.49
C LEU A 71 -36.74 20.99 -8.56
N ALA A 72 -37.06 22.22 -8.18
CA ALA A 72 -37.66 23.25 -9.04
C ALA A 72 -36.72 23.76 -10.16
N GLY A 73 -36.57 23.00 -11.24
CA GLY A 73 -35.86 23.37 -12.46
C GLY A 73 -35.29 22.13 -13.17
N ASN A 74 -34.65 22.31 -14.33
CA ASN A 74 -33.94 21.22 -15.04
C ASN A 74 -32.66 20.80 -14.27
N TRP A 75 -32.82 20.27 -13.07
CA TRP A 75 -31.71 19.95 -12.16
C TRP A 75 -31.18 18.55 -12.41
N MET A 76 -29.86 18.38 -12.28
CA MET A 76 -29.24 17.06 -12.34
C MET A 76 -29.42 16.35 -11.01
N THR A 77 -30.05 15.19 -11.08
CA THR A 77 -30.21 14.24 -10.00
C THR A 77 -29.62 12.92 -10.46
N ALA A 78 -28.60 12.46 -9.76
CA ALA A 78 -27.97 11.18 -10.04
C ALA A 78 -27.92 10.34 -8.78
N GLU A 79 -27.92 9.02 -8.96
CA GLU A 79 -27.87 8.07 -7.86
C GLU A 79 -26.79 7.02 -8.12
N ASN A 80 -26.02 6.72 -7.09
CA ASN A 80 -25.19 5.52 -7.04
C ASN A 80 -25.68 4.60 -5.94
N ILE A 81 -25.63 3.30 -6.19
CA ILE A 81 -25.85 2.28 -5.16
C ILE A 81 -24.72 1.25 -5.21
N ALA A 82 -24.27 0.80 -4.05
CA ALA A 82 -23.26 -0.25 -3.93
C ALA A 82 -23.39 -0.99 -2.60
N TYR A 83 -22.77 -2.16 -2.50
CA TYR A 83 -22.55 -2.83 -1.22
C TYR A 83 -21.24 -3.61 -1.24
N VAL A 84 -20.69 -3.85 -0.05
CA VAL A 84 -19.55 -4.74 0.18
C VAL A 84 -19.89 -5.73 1.30
N THR A 85 -19.33 -6.93 1.24
CA THR A 85 -19.50 -7.92 2.32
C THR A 85 -18.63 -7.56 3.51
N ILE A 86 -19.21 -7.51 4.70
CA ILE A 86 -18.49 -7.30 5.96
C ILE A 86 -17.90 -8.65 6.38
N ARG A 87 -16.57 -8.73 6.49
CA ARG A 87 -15.86 -9.93 6.93
C ARG A 87 -15.50 -9.91 8.43
N GLY A 88 -15.58 -8.73 9.07
CA GLY A 88 -15.68 -8.51 10.51
C GLY A 88 -14.59 -7.61 11.12
N GLU A 89 -14.98 -6.54 11.83
CA GLU A 89 -14.46 -5.93 13.08
C GLU A 89 -15.49 -4.85 13.56
N ASP A 90 -15.31 -4.25 14.74
CA ASP A 90 -16.18 -3.19 15.30
C ASP A 90 -16.05 -1.82 14.58
N ASP A 91 -15.04 -1.68 13.70
CA ASP A 91 -14.77 -0.48 12.88
C ASP A 91 -15.07 -0.78 11.39
N LEU A 92 -15.86 0.07 10.75
CA LEU A 92 -16.30 -0.08 9.34
C LEU A 92 -15.43 0.69 8.35
N ARG A 93 -14.32 1.28 8.79
CA ARG A 93 -13.48 2.13 7.93
C ARG A 93 -12.96 1.43 6.68
N ASP A 94 -12.59 0.17 6.77
CA ASP A 94 -12.06 -0.59 5.63
C ASP A 94 -13.17 -0.92 4.63
N GLU A 95 -14.36 -1.29 5.11
CA GLU A 95 -15.53 -1.46 4.25
C GLU A 95 -15.96 -0.14 3.60
N VAL A 96 -15.89 0.99 4.31
CA VAL A 96 -16.16 2.33 3.77
C VAL A 96 -15.19 2.69 2.66
N ARG A 97 -13.89 2.43 2.84
CA ARG A 97 -12.85 2.64 1.80
C ARG A 97 -13.10 1.75 0.59
N GLN A 98 -13.32 0.46 0.81
CA GLN A 98 -13.57 -0.49 -0.27
C GLN A 98 -14.84 -0.14 -1.06
N LEU A 99 -15.88 0.32 -0.38
CA LEU A 99 -17.13 0.74 -1.00
C LEU A 99 -16.95 2.01 -1.84
N HIS A 100 -16.17 2.98 -1.33
CA HIS A 100 -15.78 4.18 -2.08
C HIS A 100 -15.02 3.81 -3.36
N GLN A 101 -14.03 2.93 -3.25
CA GLN A 101 -13.23 2.46 -4.40
C GLN A 101 -14.09 1.75 -5.45
N ASN A 102 -15.00 0.85 -5.03
CA ASN A 102 -15.90 0.17 -5.95
C ASN A 102 -16.80 1.14 -6.75
N LEU A 103 -17.19 2.25 -6.13
CA LEU A 103 -17.95 3.32 -6.78
C LEU A 103 -17.08 4.13 -7.74
N MET A 104 -15.83 4.42 -7.36
CA MET A 104 -14.87 5.12 -8.22
C MET A 104 -14.47 4.30 -9.45
N ASN A 105 -14.42 2.96 -9.33
CA ASN A 105 -14.04 2.05 -10.41
C ASN A 105 -15.19 1.70 -11.37
N SER A 106 -16.41 2.16 -11.10
CA SER A 106 -17.56 1.96 -11.98
C SER A 106 -17.78 3.21 -12.83
N PRO A 107 -17.67 3.16 -14.18
CA PRO A 107 -17.75 4.34 -15.03
C PRO A 107 -19.03 5.16 -14.84
N GLY A 108 -20.17 4.51 -14.64
CA GLY A 108 -21.45 5.19 -14.38
C GLY A 108 -21.48 5.86 -13.02
N HIS A 109 -20.94 5.21 -11.98
CA HIS A 109 -20.92 5.76 -10.63
C HIS A 109 -19.91 6.91 -10.50
N TYR A 110 -18.75 6.75 -11.12
CA TYR A 110 -17.70 7.76 -11.23
C TYR A 110 -18.22 9.02 -11.92
N ALA A 111 -18.96 8.88 -13.04
CA ALA A 111 -19.54 10.02 -13.74
C ALA A 111 -20.48 10.85 -12.85
N ASN A 112 -21.22 10.19 -11.96
CA ASN A 112 -22.09 10.86 -10.99
C ASN A 112 -21.26 11.56 -9.89
N ILE A 113 -20.24 10.89 -9.35
CA ILE A 113 -19.34 11.44 -8.33
C ILE A 113 -18.58 12.66 -8.85
N MET A 114 -18.17 12.64 -10.13
CA MET A 114 -17.41 13.70 -10.79
C MET A 114 -18.30 14.69 -11.57
N SER A 115 -19.62 14.61 -11.40
CA SER A 115 -20.55 15.55 -12.00
C SER A 115 -20.38 16.96 -11.43
N ASP A 116 -21.05 17.92 -12.05
CA ASP A 116 -21.11 19.32 -11.57
C ASP A 116 -21.98 19.51 -10.30
N ALA A 117 -22.45 18.42 -9.68
CA ALA A 117 -23.22 18.46 -8.45
C ALA A 117 -22.52 19.30 -7.38
N ALA A 118 -23.33 20.01 -6.60
CA ALA A 118 -22.88 20.81 -5.46
C ALA A 118 -23.12 20.10 -4.12
N PHE A 119 -24.07 19.17 -4.12
CA PHE A 119 -24.53 18.47 -2.91
C PHE A 119 -24.46 16.97 -3.06
N ILE A 120 -24.24 16.32 -1.92
CA ILE A 120 -24.31 14.87 -1.77
C ILE A 120 -25.16 14.49 -0.56
N GLY A 121 -25.96 13.46 -0.71
CA GLY A 121 -26.53 12.69 0.40
C GLY A 121 -25.97 11.29 0.39
N ILE A 122 -25.56 10.76 1.55
CA ILE A 122 -25.05 9.40 1.69
C ILE A 122 -25.84 8.67 2.78
N GLY A 123 -26.32 7.48 2.44
CA GLY A 123 -26.95 6.58 3.39
C GLY A 123 -26.15 5.30 3.56
N LEU A 124 -25.35 5.20 4.63
CA LEU A 124 -24.61 3.96 4.95
C LEU A 124 -25.42 3.08 5.91
N GLN A 125 -25.67 1.84 5.51
CA GLN A 125 -26.45 0.89 6.31
C GLN A 125 -25.78 -0.47 6.40
N VAL A 126 -25.64 -0.98 7.63
CA VAL A 126 -25.21 -2.35 7.89
C VAL A 126 -26.44 -3.24 7.99
N GLY A 127 -26.45 -4.33 7.24
CA GLY A 127 -27.55 -5.29 7.30
C GLY A 127 -27.19 -6.65 6.70
N SER A 128 -28.20 -7.48 6.54
CA SER A 128 -28.08 -8.77 5.86
C SER A 128 -28.68 -8.68 4.46
N PHE A 129 -27.94 -9.14 3.46
CA PHE A 129 -28.39 -9.18 2.08
C PHE A 129 -28.24 -10.59 1.53
N ARG A 130 -29.32 -11.13 0.98
CA ARG A 130 -29.41 -12.50 0.48
C ARG A 130 -29.13 -12.56 -1.01
N SER A 131 -28.08 -13.29 -1.37
CA SER A 131 -27.69 -13.55 -2.76
C SER A 131 -27.35 -15.02 -2.94
N GLY A 132 -27.79 -15.63 -4.05
CA GLY A 132 -27.51 -17.06 -4.33
C GLY A 132 -28.01 -18.02 -3.25
N GLY A 133 -29.06 -17.66 -2.49
CA GLY A 133 -29.63 -18.45 -1.41
C GLY A 133 -28.91 -18.35 -0.06
N ARG A 134 -27.82 -17.58 0.05
CA ARG A 134 -27.06 -17.34 1.29
C ARG A 134 -27.21 -15.88 1.76
N ASP A 135 -27.22 -15.68 3.07
CA ASP A 135 -27.25 -14.36 3.69
C ASP A 135 -25.83 -13.85 3.93
N TYR A 136 -25.54 -12.63 3.49
CA TYR A 136 -24.28 -11.95 3.68
C TYR A 136 -24.48 -10.75 4.59
N LYS A 137 -23.62 -10.57 5.60
CA LYS A 137 -23.53 -9.28 6.30
C LYS A 137 -22.89 -8.29 5.33
N VAL A 138 -23.53 -7.15 5.08
CA VAL A 138 -23.05 -6.16 4.11
C VAL A 138 -23.08 -4.76 4.69
N LEU A 139 -22.18 -3.91 4.20
CA LEU A 139 -22.29 -2.46 4.27
C LEU A 139 -22.84 -1.99 2.92
N MET A 140 -24.02 -1.39 2.94
CA MET A 140 -24.73 -0.89 1.77
C MET A 140 -24.70 0.63 1.74
N VAL A 141 -24.55 1.22 0.55
CA VAL A 141 -24.59 2.66 0.33
C VAL A 141 -25.54 3.04 -0.79
N THR A 142 -26.21 4.17 -0.58
CA THR A 142 -26.84 4.98 -1.62
C THR A 142 -26.18 6.36 -1.59
N GLN A 143 -25.85 6.91 -2.75
CA GLN A 143 -25.42 8.29 -2.90
C GLN A 143 -26.41 9.04 -3.79
N ASN A 144 -26.91 10.16 -3.30
CA ASN A 144 -27.76 11.08 -4.04
C ASN A 144 -26.96 12.34 -4.37
N PHE A 145 -26.92 12.71 -5.64
CA PHE A 145 -26.24 13.92 -6.11
C PHE A 145 -27.27 14.95 -6.54
N GLY A 146 -27.04 16.20 -6.17
CA GLY A 146 -27.89 17.32 -6.54
C GLY A 146 -27.07 18.56 -6.87
N ASN A 147 -27.60 19.36 -7.80
CA ASN A 147 -27.10 20.71 -8.05
C ASN A 147 -28.24 21.70 -7.78
N THR A 148 -27.92 22.82 -7.13
CA THR A 148 -28.73 24.03 -7.21
C THR A 148 -27.89 24.97 -8.07
N GLN A 149 -28.28 25.28 -9.31
CA GLN A 149 -27.58 26.32 -10.06
C GLN A 149 -27.48 27.55 -9.16
N GLY A 150 -26.25 27.92 -8.80
CA GLY A 150 -25.95 28.75 -7.63
C GLY A 150 -26.58 30.14 -7.63
N GLU A 151 -27.86 30.23 -7.31
CA GLU A 151 -28.44 31.45 -6.75
C GLU A 151 -28.09 31.51 -5.26
N LEU A 152 -26.95 32.14 -4.98
CA LEU A 152 -27.08 33.46 -4.37
C LEU A 152 -27.24 34.44 -5.55
N SER A 153 -28.32 35.23 -5.57
CA SER A 153 -28.60 36.24 -6.59
C SER A 153 -27.35 37.07 -6.97
N LEU A 154 -26.96 37.11 -8.25
CA LEU A 154 -26.55 38.31 -9.02
C LEU A 154 -26.19 37.99 -10.50
N ASP A 155 -26.99 38.59 -11.40
CA ASP A 155 -27.06 38.74 -12.87
C ASP A 155 -25.69 38.86 -13.64
N THR A 156 -25.42 38.24 -14.81
CA THR A 156 -25.91 38.59 -16.18
C THR A 156 -25.29 37.70 -17.29
N GLY A 157 -26.08 37.27 -18.29
CA GLY A 157 -25.63 37.14 -19.71
C GLY A 157 -25.51 35.75 -20.38
N ASN A 158 -26.34 35.50 -21.41
CA ASN A 158 -26.55 34.26 -22.19
C ASN A 158 -25.44 33.83 -23.18
N PHE A 159 -25.30 32.51 -23.47
CA PHE A 159 -24.89 31.95 -24.79
C PHE A 159 -25.49 30.55 -25.08
N GLU A 160 -25.76 30.24 -26.35
CA GLU A 160 -26.50 29.07 -26.89
C GLU A 160 -25.64 27.81 -27.21
N ARG A 161 -26.31 26.64 -27.33
CA ARG A 161 -25.78 25.26 -27.40
C ARG A 161 -25.57 24.74 -28.84
N VAL A 162 -24.54 23.92 -29.08
CA VAL A 162 -24.32 23.17 -30.35
C VAL A 162 -24.34 21.65 -30.11
N ALA A 163 -24.91 20.89 -31.04
CA ALA A 163 -25.26 19.45 -30.91
C ALA A 163 -24.09 18.47 -31.08
N ALA A 164 -24.19 17.29 -30.43
CA ALA A 164 -23.19 16.21 -30.43
C ALA A 164 -23.43 15.13 -31.53
N PRO A 165 -22.37 14.44 -32.02
CA PRO A 165 -22.50 13.35 -32.99
C PRO A 165 -22.77 11.98 -32.33
N LYS A 166 -23.34 11.05 -33.10
CA LYS A 166 -23.74 9.69 -32.68
C LYS A 166 -22.58 8.68 -32.78
N VAL A 167 -22.55 7.71 -31.87
CA VAL A 167 -21.61 6.55 -31.88
C VAL A 167 -22.37 5.25 -32.22
N ASP A 168 -21.71 4.38 -32.99
CA ASP A 168 -22.16 3.07 -33.50
C ASP A 168 -21.65 1.89 -32.63
N PHE A 169 -22.46 0.84 -32.46
CA PHE A 169 -22.32 -0.26 -31.48
C PHE A 169 -22.14 -1.65 -32.14
N SER A 170 -21.28 -1.78 -33.14
CA SER A 170 -21.18 -3.01 -33.95
C SER A 170 -20.10 -4.02 -33.51
N MET A 171 -20.06 -4.45 -32.24
CA MET A 171 -19.33 -5.67 -31.85
C MET A 171 -20.09 -6.51 -30.79
N ILE A 172 -20.23 -7.81 -31.06
CA ILE A 172 -21.29 -8.68 -30.52
C ILE A 172 -20.67 -9.88 -29.77
N GLY A 173 -20.18 -9.70 -28.54
CA GLY A 173 -20.02 -10.82 -27.59
C GLY A 173 -18.79 -10.82 -26.67
N ARG A 174 -19.03 -11.18 -25.39
CA ARG A 174 -18.04 -11.28 -24.29
C ARG A 174 -16.95 -12.34 -24.52
N ALA A 175 -17.20 -13.33 -25.39
CA ALA A 175 -16.29 -14.44 -25.64
C ALA A 175 -15.16 -14.08 -26.62
N GLU A 176 -15.43 -13.26 -27.65
CA GLU A 176 -14.39 -12.76 -28.57
C GLU A 176 -13.49 -11.72 -27.89
N TRP A 177 -14.04 -10.95 -26.95
CA TRP A 177 -13.30 -9.98 -26.12
C TRP A 177 -12.32 -10.64 -25.14
N LEU A 178 -12.63 -11.83 -24.62
CA LEU A 178 -11.77 -12.53 -23.65
C LEU A 178 -10.60 -13.28 -24.32
N THR A 179 -10.73 -13.67 -25.59
CA THR A 179 -9.68 -14.38 -26.33
C THR A 179 -8.64 -13.48 -26.98
N SER A 180 -8.88 -12.17 -27.05
CA SER A 180 -7.95 -11.20 -27.66
C SER A 180 -6.95 -10.59 -26.68
N PHE A 181 -7.05 -10.85 -25.37
CA PHE A 181 -6.09 -10.38 -24.38
C PHE A 181 -5.04 -11.44 -24.07
N ASP A 182 -3.88 -11.29 -24.70
CA ASP A 182 -2.67 -12.09 -24.47
C ASP A 182 -1.93 -11.68 -23.17
N GLY A 183 -2.68 -11.55 -22.07
CA GLY A 183 -2.10 -11.29 -20.75
C GLY A 183 -1.38 -9.94 -20.58
N LYS A 184 -1.76 -8.91 -21.35
CA LYS A 184 -1.32 -7.52 -21.09
C LYS A 184 -2.53 -6.64 -20.87
N LEU A 185 -2.87 -6.40 -19.60
CA LEU A 185 -3.68 -5.25 -19.24
C LEU A 185 -2.74 -4.03 -19.28
N PHE A 186 -2.74 -3.31 -20.39
CA PHE A 186 -2.31 -1.92 -20.35
C PHE A 186 -3.45 -1.15 -19.68
N LEU A 187 -3.27 -0.79 -18.41
CA LEU A 187 -3.91 0.41 -17.91
C LEU A 187 -3.21 1.55 -18.65
N ASP A 188 -3.88 2.06 -19.67
CA ASP A 188 -3.46 3.27 -20.39
C ASP A 188 -3.19 4.32 -19.31
N ALA A 189 -1.99 4.90 -19.32
CA ALA A 189 -1.63 5.93 -18.36
C ALA A 189 -2.78 6.94 -18.36
N GLY A 190 -3.43 7.11 -17.19
CA GLY A 190 -4.38 8.19 -17.01
C GLY A 190 -3.76 9.48 -17.54
N PRO A 191 -4.58 10.42 -18.05
CA PRO A 191 -4.06 11.64 -18.69
C PRO A 191 -2.98 12.25 -17.80
N GLN A 192 -1.83 12.58 -18.40
CA GLN A 192 -0.64 13.11 -17.73
C GLN A 192 -0.92 14.44 -17.02
N ASP A 193 -1.66 14.40 -15.93
CA ASP A 193 -1.99 15.55 -15.12
C ASP A 193 -1.54 15.30 -13.68
N ARG A 194 -0.52 16.07 -13.32
CA ARG A 194 0.37 15.93 -12.17
C ARG A 194 -0.30 16.45 -10.89
N THR A 195 -1.34 15.78 -10.44
CA THR A 195 -1.90 15.97 -9.09
C THR A 195 -1.75 14.67 -8.32
N ALA A 196 -1.20 14.73 -7.11
CA ALA A 196 -1.09 13.58 -6.21
C ALA A 196 -2.50 13.06 -5.86
N ARG A 197 -2.79 11.81 -6.22
CA ARG A 197 -4.03 11.06 -5.96
C ARG A 197 -3.65 9.76 -5.29
N ASN A 198 -4.31 9.43 -4.20
CA ASN A 198 -4.07 8.15 -3.52
C ASN A 198 -4.95 7.07 -4.18
N ASP A 199 -4.33 6.17 -4.94
CA ASP A 199 -4.96 5.07 -5.67
C ASP A 199 -4.87 3.74 -4.87
N ASP A 200 -5.95 2.93 -4.85
CA ASP A 200 -5.94 1.56 -4.29
C ASP A 200 -6.18 0.53 -5.40
N TYR A 201 -5.13 -0.22 -5.74
CA TYR A 201 -5.14 -1.29 -6.73
C TYR A 201 -5.19 -2.67 -6.06
N ARG A 202 -6.22 -3.46 -6.38
CA ARG A 202 -6.27 -4.90 -6.09
C ARG A 202 -6.21 -5.68 -7.38
N LEU A 203 -5.09 -6.37 -7.59
CA LEU A 203 -4.76 -7.07 -8.83
C LEU A 203 -5.25 -8.52 -8.81
N THR A 204 -4.98 -9.27 -9.86
CA THR A 204 -5.56 -10.58 -10.10
C THR A 204 -4.70 -11.69 -9.49
N GLY A 205 -4.89 -12.95 -9.88
CA GLY A 205 -4.00 -14.06 -9.51
C GLY A 205 -3.06 -14.43 -10.66
N LYS A 206 -2.71 -13.46 -11.50
CA LYS A 206 -1.88 -13.59 -12.70
C LYS A 206 -0.84 -12.48 -12.70
N ASN A 207 0.15 -12.61 -13.57
CA ASN A 207 1.16 -11.58 -13.78
C ASN A 207 0.53 -10.24 -14.20
N ASP A 208 0.58 -9.27 -13.30
CA ASP A 208 -0.01 -7.95 -13.46
C ASP A 208 1.08 -6.86 -13.49
N VAL A 209 0.77 -5.72 -14.11
CA VAL A 209 1.68 -4.55 -14.17
C VAL A 209 0.88 -3.31 -13.82
N VAL A 210 1.35 -2.54 -12.84
CA VAL A 210 0.65 -1.35 -12.34
C VAL A 210 1.63 -0.24 -11.99
N SER A 211 1.14 1.00 -12.04
CA SER A 211 1.83 2.19 -11.55
C SER A 211 0.82 3.06 -10.81
N GLY A 212 1.12 3.43 -9.55
CA GLY A 212 0.31 4.30 -8.70
C GLY A 212 0.43 5.77 -9.10
N GLY A 213 1.65 6.19 -9.46
CA GLY A 213 1.89 7.49 -10.08
C GLY A 213 2.28 8.52 -9.05
N ALA A 214 1.34 9.32 -8.56
CA ALA A 214 1.64 10.32 -7.53
C ALA A 214 0.51 10.30 -6.51
N GLY A 215 0.80 10.48 -5.22
CA GLY A 215 -0.10 10.23 -4.10
C GLY A 215 0.42 9.11 -3.22
N ASP A 216 -0.21 8.90 -2.05
CA ASP A 216 0.12 7.78 -1.17
C ASP A 216 -0.78 6.59 -1.56
N ASP A 217 -0.24 5.64 -2.32
CA ASP A 217 -0.97 4.58 -3.00
C ASP A 217 -0.97 3.26 -2.22
N TRP A 218 -1.97 2.42 -2.46
CA TRP A 218 -2.04 1.06 -1.95
C TRP A 218 -2.14 0.07 -3.11
N ILE A 219 -1.18 -0.83 -3.25
CA ILE A 219 -1.12 -1.76 -4.39
C ILE A 219 -0.96 -3.19 -3.87
N ALA A 220 -1.88 -4.08 -4.23
CA ALA A 220 -1.84 -5.50 -3.89
C ALA A 220 -1.87 -6.39 -5.14
N GLY A 221 -0.75 -7.06 -5.43
CA GLY A 221 -0.54 -8.03 -6.51
C GLY A 221 -1.34 -9.32 -6.37
N ASN A 222 -1.50 -9.80 -5.13
CA ASN A 222 -2.10 -11.09 -4.76
C ASN A 222 -1.29 -12.30 -5.23
N GLY A 223 -1.29 -12.63 -6.51
CA GLY A 223 -0.44 -13.72 -6.98
C GLY A 223 -0.18 -13.64 -8.47
N GLY A 224 0.92 -14.22 -8.92
CA GLY A 224 1.43 -13.98 -10.27
C GLY A 224 2.92 -13.68 -10.22
N HIS A 225 3.44 -13.13 -11.31
CA HIS A 225 4.76 -12.49 -11.32
C HIS A 225 4.53 -11.03 -11.67
N ASP A 226 4.36 -10.21 -10.66
CA ASP A 226 3.81 -8.88 -10.77
C ASP A 226 4.91 -7.83 -10.88
N LYS A 227 4.57 -6.71 -11.53
CA LYS A 227 5.41 -5.51 -11.54
C LYS A 227 4.61 -4.33 -10.98
N LEU A 228 4.93 -3.94 -9.75
CA LEU A 228 4.28 -2.87 -9.01
C LEU A 228 5.21 -1.66 -8.91
N ASP A 229 4.67 -0.47 -9.15
CA ASP A 229 5.40 0.81 -9.10
C ASP A 229 4.53 1.82 -8.33
N GLY A 230 4.96 2.27 -7.15
CA GLY A 230 4.23 3.22 -6.30
C GLY A 230 4.24 4.61 -6.93
N GLY A 231 5.44 5.14 -7.15
CA GLY A 231 5.66 6.38 -7.87
C GLY A 231 6.13 7.48 -6.94
N ALA A 232 5.26 8.41 -6.55
CA ALA A 232 5.62 9.53 -5.70
C ALA A 232 4.59 9.74 -4.59
N GLY A 233 5.00 9.70 -3.34
CA GLY A 233 4.15 9.67 -2.16
C GLY A 233 4.57 8.50 -1.28
N ASN A 234 3.90 8.30 -0.15
CA ASN A 234 4.21 7.22 0.78
C ASN A 234 3.34 6.01 0.42
N ASP A 235 3.91 5.06 -0.30
CA ASP A 235 3.17 3.98 -0.93
C ASP A 235 3.20 2.68 -0.11
N HIS A 236 2.17 1.87 -0.29
CA HIS A 236 2.01 0.55 0.32
C HIS A 236 1.90 -0.51 -0.76
N LEU A 237 2.98 -1.24 -1.04
CA LEU A 237 3.03 -2.27 -2.08
C LEU A 237 3.11 -3.68 -1.46
N PHE A 238 2.27 -4.59 -1.94
CA PHE A 238 2.24 -6.00 -1.56
C PHE A 238 2.25 -6.87 -2.83
N GLY A 239 3.34 -7.60 -3.09
CA GLY A 239 3.46 -8.51 -4.24
C GLY A 239 2.52 -9.71 -4.11
N GLY A 240 2.69 -10.48 -3.04
CA GLY A 240 1.86 -11.63 -2.74
C GLY A 240 2.59 -12.92 -3.07
N ALA A 241 2.04 -13.74 -3.97
CA ALA A 241 2.63 -15.03 -4.32
C ALA A 241 3.23 -15.04 -5.73
N GLY A 242 4.46 -15.54 -5.85
CA GLY A 242 5.26 -15.62 -7.06
C GLY A 242 6.34 -14.55 -7.07
N ASN A 243 7.21 -14.60 -8.08
CA ASN A 243 8.38 -13.72 -8.18
C ASN A 243 7.99 -12.34 -8.69
N ASP A 244 7.94 -11.37 -7.80
CA ASP A 244 7.43 -10.03 -8.05
C ASP A 244 8.54 -8.99 -8.16
N LYS A 245 8.23 -7.86 -8.79
CA LYS A 245 9.07 -6.67 -8.84
C LYS A 245 8.32 -5.48 -8.28
N LEU A 246 8.79 -4.93 -7.17
CA LEU A 246 8.20 -3.78 -6.50
C LEU A 246 9.15 -2.58 -6.57
N ILE A 247 8.62 -1.40 -6.87
CA ILE A 247 9.33 -0.12 -6.87
C ILE A 247 8.50 0.84 -6.03
N GLY A 248 9.04 1.36 -4.93
CA GLY A 248 8.37 2.36 -4.08
C GLY A 248 8.35 3.70 -4.79
N GLY A 249 9.54 4.27 -5.01
CA GLY A 249 9.72 5.47 -5.80
C GLY A 249 10.22 6.61 -4.92
N ALA A 250 9.42 7.64 -4.70
CA ALA A 250 9.79 8.78 -3.87
C ALA A 250 8.79 8.95 -2.73
N GLY A 251 9.24 8.97 -1.48
CA GLY A 251 8.41 9.02 -0.29
C GLY A 251 8.84 7.93 0.69
N HIS A 252 8.13 7.80 1.80
CA HIS A 252 8.41 6.79 2.81
C HIS A 252 7.52 5.57 2.56
N ASP A 253 8.06 4.59 1.85
CA ASP A 253 7.29 3.49 1.31
C ASP A 253 7.31 2.26 2.23
N ARG A 254 6.26 1.45 2.13
CA ARG A 254 6.18 0.13 2.76
C ARG A 254 5.99 -0.93 1.67
N LEU A 255 7.00 -1.77 1.49
CA LEU A 255 7.04 -2.78 0.45
C LEU A 255 7.13 -4.18 1.04
N VAL A 256 6.32 -5.10 0.53
CA VAL A 256 6.28 -6.50 0.96
C VAL A 256 6.25 -7.41 -0.27
N GLY A 257 7.30 -8.21 -0.47
CA GLY A 257 7.39 -9.17 -1.58
C GLY A 257 6.37 -10.29 -1.43
N GLY A 258 6.46 -11.02 -0.32
CA GLY A 258 5.50 -12.06 0.04
C GLY A 258 6.14 -13.43 -0.08
N GLY A 259 5.85 -14.19 -1.12
CA GLY A 259 6.58 -15.43 -1.36
C GLY A 259 6.93 -15.61 -2.81
N GLY A 260 8.18 -15.87 -3.12
CA GLY A 260 8.67 -15.83 -4.49
C GLY A 260 10.17 -15.68 -4.53
N HIS A 261 10.68 -15.06 -5.58
CA HIS A 261 12.05 -14.57 -5.65
C HIS A 261 11.95 -13.14 -6.12
N ASP A 262 11.83 -12.23 -5.16
CA ASP A 262 11.34 -10.89 -5.40
C ASP A 262 12.47 -9.92 -5.64
N GLN A 263 12.16 -8.83 -6.34
CA GLN A 263 13.05 -7.70 -6.56
C GLN A 263 12.37 -6.44 -6.07
N ILE A 264 12.83 -5.89 -4.94
CA ILE A 264 12.20 -4.75 -4.28
C ILE A 264 13.17 -3.57 -4.25
N PHE A 265 12.71 -2.41 -4.69
CA PHE A 265 13.43 -1.15 -4.68
C PHE A 265 12.61 -0.14 -3.87
N GLY A 266 13.13 0.36 -2.75
CA GLY A 266 12.49 1.41 -1.94
C GLY A 266 12.47 2.73 -2.69
N GLY A 267 13.65 3.32 -2.90
CA GLY A 267 13.81 4.48 -3.75
C GLY A 267 14.38 5.66 -2.96
N ALA A 268 13.58 6.70 -2.73
CA ALA A 268 14.02 7.88 -1.99
C ALA A 268 13.06 8.15 -0.83
N GLY A 269 13.59 8.26 0.39
CA GLY A 269 12.83 8.37 1.62
C GLY A 269 13.22 7.23 2.55
N ASP A 270 12.76 7.32 3.80
CA ASP A 270 12.97 6.27 4.81
C ASP A 270 11.94 5.15 4.59
N ASP A 271 12.36 4.03 4.00
CA ASP A 271 11.50 2.94 3.54
C ASP A 271 11.47 1.75 4.51
N ILE A 272 10.40 0.95 4.42
CA ILE A 272 10.28 -0.31 5.14
C ILE A 272 10.04 -1.45 4.15
N ILE A 273 11.00 -2.37 4.04
CA ILE A 273 11.03 -3.44 3.05
C ILE A 273 11.02 -4.81 3.74
N PHE A 274 10.14 -5.71 3.30
CA PHE A 274 10.13 -7.12 3.66
C PHE A 274 10.17 -7.99 2.41
N GLY A 275 11.20 -8.83 2.25
CA GLY A 275 11.31 -9.79 1.15
C GLY A 275 10.26 -10.89 1.28
N GLY A 276 10.39 -11.70 2.33
CA GLY A 276 9.40 -12.71 2.69
C GLY A 276 9.94 -14.12 2.51
N LEU A 277 9.33 -14.93 1.64
CA LEU A 277 9.81 -16.28 1.34
C LEU A 277 10.58 -16.31 0.02
N GLY A 278 11.66 -17.07 0.00
CA GLY A 278 12.53 -17.31 -1.14
C GLY A 278 13.68 -16.32 -1.20
N ASN A 279 14.51 -16.46 -2.24
CA ASN A 279 15.75 -15.69 -2.40
C ASN A 279 15.47 -14.35 -3.09
N ASP A 280 15.52 -13.28 -2.32
CA ASP A 280 15.10 -11.94 -2.73
C ASP A 280 16.28 -11.02 -3.01
N ARG A 281 16.01 -9.94 -3.75
CA ARG A 281 16.95 -8.82 -3.95
C ARG A 281 16.28 -7.53 -3.50
N LEU A 282 16.80 -6.96 -2.43
CA LEU A 282 16.21 -5.83 -1.73
C LEU A 282 17.18 -4.65 -1.78
N PHE A 283 16.69 -3.50 -2.21
CA PHE A 283 17.46 -2.27 -2.32
C PHE A 283 16.67 -1.16 -1.59
N GLY A 284 17.23 -0.59 -0.52
CA GLY A 284 16.62 0.51 0.24
C GLY A 284 16.57 1.77 -0.61
N GLY A 285 17.74 2.28 -0.97
CA GLY A 285 17.86 3.48 -1.78
C GLY A 285 18.43 4.60 -0.95
N ALA A 286 17.87 5.80 -1.03
CA ALA A 286 18.34 6.94 -0.27
C ALA A 286 17.39 7.24 0.89
N GLY A 287 17.88 7.29 2.12
CA GLY A 287 17.05 7.46 3.31
C GLY A 287 17.52 6.54 4.42
N GLN A 288 16.85 6.55 5.57
CA GLN A 288 17.11 5.60 6.64
C GLN A 288 16.15 4.42 6.54
N ASP A 289 16.62 3.34 5.92
CA ASP A 289 15.77 2.24 5.52
C ASP A 289 15.75 1.11 6.56
N LYS A 290 14.64 0.37 6.60
CA LYS A 290 14.49 -0.85 7.40
C LYS A 290 14.17 -2.01 6.48
N ILE A 291 15.12 -2.93 6.33
CA ILE A 291 15.02 -4.02 5.38
C ILE A 291 15.15 -5.37 6.10
N SER A 292 14.22 -6.27 5.83
CA SER A 292 14.20 -7.66 6.30
C SER A 292 14.10 -8.61 5.10
N GLY A 293 15.08 -9.51 4.96
CA GLY A 293 15.14 -10.52 3.91
C GLY A 293 14.03 -11.56 4.06
N GLY A 294 13.95 -12.16 5.24
CA GLY A 294 12.98 -13.19 5.57
C GLY A 294 13.60 -14.58 5.48
N ALA A 295 13.06 -15.45 4.63
CA ALA A 295 13.53 -16.83 4.52
C ALA A 295 14.07 -17.10 3.13
N GLY A 296 15.35 -17.33 2.97
CA GLY A 296 15.97 -17.51 1.68
C GLY A 296 17.43 -17.09 1.72
N ALA A 297 18.13 -17.21 0.61
CA ALA A 297 19.45 -16.60 0.48
C ALA A 297 19.29 -15.24 -0.19
N ASP A 298 19.18 -14.20 0.63
CA ASP A 298 18.79 -12.87 0.22
C ASP A 298 19.99 -11.98 -0.08
N ARG A 299 19.77 -11.00 -0.95
CA ARG A 299 20.74 -9.93 -1.21
C ARG A 299 20.11 -8.59 -0.84
N ILE A 300 20.69 -7.94 0.16
CA ILE A 300 20.22 -6.69 0.73
C ILE A 300 21.28 -5.61 0.53
N ASP A 301 20.86 -4.47 0.02
CA ASP A 301 21.66 -3.26 -0.18
C ASP A 301 20.89 -2.08 0.43
N GLY A 302 21.39 -1.49 1.51
CA GLY A 302 20.75 -0.36 2.20
C GLY A 302 20.79 0.88 1.30
N GLY A 303 21.99 1.27 0.87
CA GLY A 303 22.22 2.44 0.04
C GLY A 303 22.75 3.60 0.89
N PRO A 304 22.55 4.86 0.47
CA PRO A 304 22.93 5.99 1.31
C PRO A 304 21.94 6.25 2.45
N GLY A 305 22.44 6.30 3.68
CA GLY A 305 21.69 6.63 4.89
C GLY A 305 22.13 5.77 6.06
N ASP A 306 21.49 5.97 7.22
CA ASP A 306 21.77 5.14 8.41
C ASP A 306 20.72 4.00 8.43
N ASP A 307 21.08 2.83 7.89
CA ASP A 307 20.12 1.76 7.60
C ASP A 307 20.09 0.66 8.65
N TRP A 308 18.96 -0.07 8.71
CA TRP A 308 18.82 -1.31 9.48
C TRP A 308 18.53 -2.49 8.55
N LEU A 309 19.48 -3.41 8.46
CA LEU A 309 19.42 -4.56 7.57
C LEU A 309 19.38 -5.87 8.36
N ALA A 310 18.37 -6.70 8.11
CA ALA A 310 18.24 -8.04 8.67
C ALA A 310 18.15 -9.08 7.54
N GLY A 311 19.09 -10.02 7.48
CA GLY A 311 19.04 -11.18 6.55
C GLY A 311 17.99 -12.21 6.97
N ASP A 312 17.78 -12.34 8.29
CA ASP A 312 16.86 -13.27 8.93
C ASP A 312 17.27 -14.74 8.81
N ALA A 313 16.84 -15.49 7.80
CA ALA A 313 17.11 -16.92 7.71
C ALA A 313 17.60 -17.34 6.34
N GLY A 314 18.86 -17.74 6.26
CA GLY A 314 19.49 -18.35 5.10
C GLY A 314 20.93 -17.89 4.99
N ASN A 315 21.50 -17.89 3.78
CA ASN A 315 22.89 -17.42 3.61
C ASN A 315 22.82 -16.10 2.86
N ASP A 316 22.84 -15.02 3.60
CA ASP A 316 22.46 -13.71 3.10
C ASP A 316 23.69 -12.87 2.75
N THR A 317 23.49 -11.88 1.89
CA THR A 317 24.50 -10.85 1.61
C THR A 317 23.93 -9.49 1.93
N LEU A 318 24.49 -8.83 2.94
CA LEU A 318 24.07 -7.51 3.41
C LEU A 318 25.17 -6.48 3.10
N ILE A 319 24.77 -5.38 2.48
CA ILE A 319 25.62 -4.23 2.18
C ILE A 319 24.92 -3.01 2.77
N GLY A 320 25.51 -2.35 3.77
CA GLY A 320 24.98 -1.12 4.34
C GLY A 320 25.04 0.01 3.33
N GLY A 321 26.25 0.52 3.09
CA GLY A 321 26.49 1.59 2.13
C GLY A 321 27.20 2.75 2.81
N PRO A 322 26.99 3.99 2.34
CA PRO A 322 27.41 5.18 3.08
C PRO A 322 26.41 5.54 4.20
N GLY A 323 26.90 5.72 5.42
CA GLY A 323 26.12 6.07 6.60
C GLY A 323 26.48 5.17 7.77
N ASN A 324 25.79 5.29 8.90
CA ASN A 324 26.02 4.43 10.07
C ASN A 324 24.99 3.31 10.08
N ASP A 325 25.37 2.15 9.57
CA ASP A 325 24.44 1.07 9.33
C ASP A 325 24.41 0.05 10.47
N THR A 326 23.28 -0.60 10.67
CA THR A 326 23.15 -1.77 11.56
C THR A 326 22.80 -3.01 10.75
N LEU A 327 23.68 -4.00 10.78
CA LEU A 327 23.56 -5.24 10.03
C LEU A 327 23.37 -6.43 10.98
N VAL A 328 22.34 -7.22 10.72
CA VAL A 328 22.00 -8.46 11.42
C VAL A 328 21.91 -9.58 10.39
N GLY A 329 22.94 -10.43 10.30
CA GLY A 329 22.92 -11.58 9.37
C GLY A 329 21.74 -12.50 9.61
N GLY A 330 21.49 -12.82 10.89
CA GLY A 330 20.45 -13.78 11.25
C GLY A 330 21.01 -15.19 11.23
N ARG A 331 20.20 -16.20 10.91
CA ARG A 331 20.61 -17.61 10.89
C ARG A 331 21.18 -17.98 9.53
N GLY A 332 22.44 -18.39 9.50
CA GLY A 332 23.01 -19.18 8.43
C GLY A 332 24.48 -18.88 8.22
N ASN A 333 24.89 -18.49 7.03
CA ASN A 333 26.30 -18.14 6.79
C ASN A 333 26.32 -16.90 5.92
N ASP A 334 26.45 -15.76 6.57
CA ASP A 334 26.14 -14.47 5.95
C ASP A 334 27.41 -13.73 5.56
N LEU A 335 27.30 -12.92 4.51
CA LEU A 335 28.34 -11.99 4.08
C LEU A 335 27.86 -10.57 4.36
N MET A 336 28.56 -9.85 5.23
CA MET A 336 28.19 -8.50 5.63
C MET A 336 29.30 -7.50 5.27
N ASN A 337 28.91 -6.35 4.76
CA ASN A 337 29.77 -5.21 4.51
C ASN A 337 29.03 -3.95 4.97
N GLY A 338 29.50 -3.32 6.05
CA GLY A 338 28.88 -2.09 6.57
C GLY A 338 29.02 -0.97 5.54
N GLY A 339 30.24 -0.72 5.10
CA GLY A 339 30.51 0.24 4.04
C GLY A 339 31.31 1.40 4.59
N ALA A 340 30.81 2.62 4.48
CA ALA A 340 31.49 3.81 4.95
C ALA A 340 30.68 4.50 6.04
N GLY A 341 31.23 4.63 7.23
CA GLY A 341 30.58 5.23 8.38
C GLY A 341 30.85 4.38 9.60
N ALA A 342 30.15 4.62 10.71
CA ALA A 342 30.33 3.86 11.94
C ALA A 342 29.29 2.74 12.04
N ASP A 343 29.64 1.56 11.53
CA ASP A 343 28.69 0.47 11.36
C ASP A 343 28.62 -0.45 12.57
N VAL A 344 27.46 -1.09 12.76
CA VAL A 344 27.18 -2.04 13.82
C VAL A 344 26.82 -3.39 13.22
N PHE A 345 27.59 -4.43 13.59
CA PHE A 345 27.28 -5.82 13.25
C PHE A 345 26.76 -6.52 14.50
N LEU A 346 25.49 -6.93 14.49
CA LEU A 346 24.84 -7.57 15.63
C LEU A 346 24.76 -9.09 15.42
N PHE A 347 25.21 -9.84 16.42
CA PHE A 347 25.16 -11.30 16.43
C PHE A 347 24.36 -11.82 17.60
N GLU A 348 23.36 -12.62 17.28
CA GLU A 348 22.54 -13.37 18.23
C GLU A 348 22.83 -14.86 18.15
N ARG A 349 22.24 -15.64 19.06
CA ARG A 349 22.42 -17.09 19.09
C ARG A 349 21.93 -17.76 17.80
N GLY A 350 22.77 -18.63 17.24
CA GLY A 350 22.46 -19.39 16.03
C GLY A 350 22.77 -18.65 14.73
N PHE A 351 23.65 -17.63 14.80
CA PHE A 351 24.05 -16.85 13.64
C PHE A 351 24.75 -17.70 12.57
N GLY A 352 25.57 -18.68 12.99
CA GLY A 352 26.25 -19.60 12.08
C GLY A 352 27.63 -19.10 11.64
N ARG A 353 28.01 -19.17 10.36
CA ARG A 353 29.39 -18.83 9.95
C ARG A 353 29.47 -17.63 9.05
N ASP A 354 29.68 -16.48 9.66
CA ASP A 354 29.55 -15.21 8.96
C ASP A 354 30.91 -14.62 8.59
N THR A 355 30.90 -13.82 7.55
CA THR A 355 32.06 -13.08 7.06
C THR A 355 31.72 -11.60 7.00
N ILE A 356 32.51 -10.79 7.71
CA ILE A 356 32.50 -9.34 7.58
C ILE A 356 33.66 -8.93 6.68
N VAL A 357 33.37 -8.10 5.68
CA VAL A 357 34.36 -7.44 4.84
C VAL A 357 34.26 -5.93 5.04
N GLY A 358 35.35 -5.21 4.79
CA GLY A 358 35.35 -3.75 4.87
C GLY A 358 35.47 -3.18 6.29
N PHE A 359 35.57 -4.02 7.33
CA PHE A 359 35.61 -3.57 8.73
C PHE A 359 36.73 -2.56 9.02
N GLU A 360 36.35 -1.40 9.56
CA GLU A 360 37.23 -0.30 9.96
C GLU A 360 37.37 -0.24 11.49
N HIS A 361 38.55 -0.65 11.99
CA HIS A 361 38.86 -0.61 13.42
C HIS A 361 38.73 0.81 14.02
N GLY A 362 38.12 0.89 15.21
CA GLY A 362 37.89 2.14 15.94
C GLY A 362 36.75 2.99 15.38
N ILE A 363 36.11 2.53 14.32
CA ILE A 363 34.94 3.16 13.70
C ILE A 363 33.75 2.19 13.82
N ASP A 364 33.89 0.99 13.29
CA ASP A 364 32.88 -0.06 13.32
C ASP A 364 32.84 -0.80 14.66
N ARG A 365 31.71 -1.44 14.93
CA ARG A 365 31.47 -2.16 16.18
C ARG A 365 30.80 -3.50 15.94
N LEU A 366 31.20 -4.49 16.73
CA LEU A 366 30.51 -5.77 16.83
C LEU A 366 29.75 -5.84 18.15
N PHE A 367 28.47 -6.17 18.08
CA PHE A 367 27.61 -6.38 19.25
C PHE A 367 27.26 -7.86 19.34
N LEU A 368 27.58 -8.47 20.47
CA LEU A 368 27.31 -9.87 20.76
C LEU A 368 26.32 -9.94 21.91
N THR A 369 25.26 -10.72 21.79
CA THR A 369 24.34 -10.92 22.90
C THR A 369 25.00 -11.68 24.05
N ALA A 370 24.64 -11.35 25.29
CA ALA A 370 25.23 -11.97 26.48
C ALA A 370 25.08 -13.49 26.57
N ASP A 371 24.09 -14.08 25.88
CA ASP A 371 23.89 -15.52 25.81
C ASP A 371 24.84 -16.24 24.84
N LEU A 372 25.55 -15.50 23.98
CA LEU A 372 26.55 -16.03 23.06
C LEU A 372 27.92 -16.24 23.74
N VAL A 373 28.37 -15.25 24.51
CA VAL A 373 29.72 -15.22 25.12
C VAL A 373 29.74 -15.30 26.65
N GLY A 374 28.57 -15.23 27.30
CA GLY A 374 28.47 -15.12 28.75
C GLY A 374 28.91 -13.75 29.28
N LYS A 375 29.06 -13.63 30.61
CA LYS A 375 29.34 -12.34 31.27
C LYS A 375 30.77 -11.80 31.08
N ASN A 376 31.69 -12.58 30.50
CA ASN A 376 33.10 -12.20 30.29
C ASN A 376 33.45 -12.18 28.79
N GLY A 377 32.71 -11.36 28.02
CA GLY A 377 32.91 -11.23 26.57
C GLY A 377 34.34 -10.95 26.12
N PRO A 378 35.03 -9.91 26.63
CA PRO A 378 36.37 -9.56 26.17
C PRO A 378 37.39 -10.71 26.31
N ASP A 379 37.39 -11.41 27.44
CA ASP A 379 38.27 -12.57 27.66
C ASP A 379 37.94 -13.73 26.70
N TYR A 380 36.65 -13.93 26.42
CA TYR A 380 36.20 -14.93 25.46
C TYR A 380 36.74 -14.62 24.07
N ILE A 381 36.57 -13.38 23.60
CA ILE A 381 37.04 -12.93 22.28
C ILE A 381 38.55 -13.12 22.15
N LEU A 382 39.34 -12.65 23.12
CA LEU A 382 40.79 -12.78 23.08
C LEU A 382 41.26 -14.25 23.02
N SER A 383 40.58 -15.15 23.71
CA SER A 383 40.95 -16.58 23.77
C SER A 383 40.43 -17.41 22.58
N HIS A 384 39.41 -16.94 21.86
CA HIS A 384 38.78 -17.65 20.76
C HIS A 384 39.02 -17.02 19.38
N THR A 385 39.80 -15.93 19.34
CA THR A 385 40.20 -15.30 18.08
C THR A 385 41.54 -15.86 17.59
N ARG A 386 41.58 -16.23 16.32
CA ARG A 386 42.83 -16.54 15.60
C ARG A 386 43.05 -15.56 14.46
N GLU A 387 44.29 -15.15 14.28
CA GLU A 387 44.70 -14.36 13.12
C GLU A 387 44.82 -15.24 11.87
N THR A 388 44.51 -14.66 10.72
CA THR A 388 44.63 -15.26 9.40
C THR A 388 45.43 -14.34 8.48
N ALA A 389 45.78 -14.81 7.27
CA ALA A 389 46.49 -13.98 6.31
C ALA A 389 45.71 -12.73 5.86
N THR A 390 44.39 -12.71 6.04
CA THR A 390 43.49 -11.68 5.50
C THR A 390 42.61 -11.01 6.56
N GLY A 391 42.86 -11.26 7.86
CA GLY A 391 42.07 -10.72 8.96
C GLY A 391 42.05 -11.68 10.15
N VAL A 392 40.91 -11.79 10.83
CA VAL A 392 40.74 -12.61 12.05
C VAL A 392 39.54 -13.55 11.94
N VAL A 393 39.55 -14.62 12.73
CA VAL A 393 38.40 -15.52 12.90
C VAL A 393 38.14 -15.71 14.38
N ILE A 394 36.93 -15.43 14.83
CA ILE A 394 36.44 -15.68 16.19
C ILE A 394 35.60 -16.96 16.16
N ASP A 395 36.00 -17.98 16.92
CA ASP A 395 35.35 -19.30 16.94
C ASP A 395 34.41 -19.44 18.15
N PHE A 396 33.11 -19.60 17.90
CA PHE A 396 32.08 -19.81 18.92
C PHE A 396 31.67 -21.29 19.02
N GLY A 397 32.49 -22.20 18.47
CA GLY A 397 32.29 -23.64 18.49
C GLY A 397 31.02 -24.05 17.74
N ALA A 398 30.09 -24.69 18.46
CA ALA A 398 28.84 -25.16 17.87
C ALA A 398 27.86 -24.03 17.51
N GLN A 399 28.07 -22.80 18.00
CA GLN A 399 27.21 -21.66 17.68
C GLN A 399 27.57 -21.01 16.35
N GLY A 400 28.82 -21.12 15.90
CA GLY A 400 29.25 -20.39 14.72
C GLY A 400 30.69 -19.91 14.73
N SER A 401 31.04 -19.11 13.73
CA SER A 401 32.31 -18.39 13.66
C SER A 401 32.14 -17.08 12.93
N ILE A 402 32.81 -16.02 13.38
CA ILE A 402 32.82 -14.72 12.69
C ILE A 402 34.20 -14.52 12.07
N THR A 403 34.25 -14.38 10.74
CA THR A 403 35.47 -14.03 10.01
C THR A 403 35.45 -12.54 9.69
N ILE A 404 36.39 -11.76 10.22
CA ILE A 404 36.49 -10.33 9.92
C ILE A 404 37.70 -10.13 9.00
N GLN A 405 37.46 -9.71 7.77
CA GLN A 405 38.49 -9.45 6.79
C GLN A 405 38.98 -8.01 6.88
N GLY A 406 40.29 -7.84 7.01
CA GLY A 406 40.94 -6.54 7.12
C GLY A 406 42.44 -6.69 7.27
N LYS A 407 43.21 -5.81 6.63
CA LYS A 407 44.68 -5.86 6.74
C LYS A 407 45.12 -5.31 8.09
N GLY A 408 45.94 -6.07 8.80
CA GLY A 408 46.51 -5.64 10.08
C GLY A 408 45.58 -5.79 11.29
N LEU A 409 44.43 -6.46 11.13
CA LEU A 409 43.57 -6.83 12.25
C LEU A 409 44.25 -7.92 13.09
N THR A 410 44.21 -7.74 14.41
CA THR A 410 44.71 -8.70 15.41
C THR A 410 43.63 -8.93 16.45
N ALA A 411 43.75 -10.00 17.25
CA ALA A 411 42.79 -10.28 18.32
C ALA A 411 42.69 -9.14 19.35
N ALA A 412 43.81 -8.47 19.65
CA ALA A 412 43.83 -7.35 20.58
C ALA A 412 43.14 -6.11 20.00
N VAL A 413 43.33 -5.84 18.71
CA VAL A 413 42.76 -4.67 18.02
C VAL A 413 41.23 -4.77 17.95
N ILE A 414 40.70 -5.92 17.55
CA ILE A 414 39.24 -6.09 17.41
C ILE A 414 38.52 -6.15 18.76
N ALA A 415 39.22 -6.52 19.84
CA ALA A 415 38.59 -6.69 21.14
C ALA A 415 38.06 -5.37 21.72
N ASP A 416 38.66 -4.24 21.33
CA ASP A 416 38.21 -2.90 21.75
C ASP A 416 36.91 -2.46 21.04
N ASP A 417 36.59 -3.07 19.90
CA ASP A 417 35.39 -2.77 19.09
C ASP A 417 34.25 -3.76 19.32
N ILE A 418 34.45 -4.76 20.19
CA ILE A 418 33.45 -5.79 20.49
C ILE A 418 32.77 -5.49 21.83
N PHE A 419 31.45 -5.36 21.79
CA PHE A 419 30.60 -5.08 22.93
C PHE A 419 29.67 -6.25 23.20
N VAL A 420 29.48 -6.56 24.48
CA VAL A 420 28.46 -7.52 24.91
C VAL A 420 27.25 -6.76 25.43
N VAL A 421 26.08 -7.05 24.88
CA VAL A 421 24.81 -6.41 25.24
C VAL A 421 23.79 -7.37 25.83
#